data_AF-W2SWI2-F1
#
_entry.id   AF-W2SWI2-F1
#
_cell.length_a   1.000
_cell.length_b   1.000
_cell.length_c   1.000
_cell.angle_alpha   90.00
_cell.angle_beta   90.00
_cell.angle_gamma   90.00
#
_symmetry.space_group_name_H-M   'P 1'
#
loop_
_entity.id
_entity.type
_entity.pdbx_description
1 polymer ?
#
loop_
_entity_poly.entity_id
_entity_poly.type
_entity_poly.pdbx_seq_one_letter_code
_entity_poly.pdbx_strand_id
1 'polypeptide(L)'
;LHCPVLNEVIDESLQIYASDNIDRNLVGNTLHFKCIRGRLEGPSSITCNREGMFGAVWSAPPPICNTSFSANFPSSGVTYE
;
A
#
# COMPACT_ATOMS: atom_id res chain seq x y z
N LEU A 1 -19.47 6.36 3.64
CA LEU A 1 -18.28 6.71 4.45
C LEU A 1 -17.11 5.99 3.83
N HIS A 2 -16.19 6.72 3.21
CA HIS A 2 -15.07 6.14 2.49
C HIS A 2 -13.76 6.58 3.11
N CYS A 3 -12.83 5.65 3.26
CA CYS A 3 -11.45 5.94 3.63
C CYS A 3 -10.70 6.62 2.45
N PRO A 4 -9.63 7.36 2.75
CA PRO A 4 -8.80 7.98 1.72
C PRO A 4 -8.23 6.93 0.75
N VAL A 5 -8.21 7.28 -0.54
CA VAL A 5 -7.68 6.41 -1.60
C VAL A 5 -6.17 6.30 -1.43
N LEU A 6 -5.67 5.08 -1.29
CA LEU A 6 -4.25 4.77 -1.13
C LEU A 6 -3.47 4.82 -2.44
N ASN A 7 -3.77 5.78 -3.33
CA ASN A 7 -3.27 5.82 -4.70
C ASN A 7 -1.78 6.21 -4.81
N GLU A 8 -1.16 6.69 -3.72
CA GLU A 8 0.19 7.27 -3.72
C GLU A 8 1.24 6.40 -3.02
N VAL A 9 0.85 5.28 -2.39
CA VAL A 9 1.77 4.38 -1.65
C VAL A 9 1.84 2.98 -2.27
N ILE A 10 1.22 2.78 -3.44
CA ILE A 10 1.31 1.55 -4.21
C ILE A 10 2.54 1.67 -5.10
N ASP A 11 3.71 1.38 -4.53
CA ASP A 11 4.89 1.13 -5.35
C ASP A 11 4.59 -0.04 -6.31
N GLU A 12 5.13 -0.05 -7.54
CA GLU A 12 4.91 -1.15 -8.51
C GLU A 12 5.29 -2.53 -7.94
N SER A 13 6.09 -2.56 -6.87
CA SER A 13 6.49 -3.75 -6.13
C SER A 13 5.51 -4.21 -5.03
N LEU A 14 4.43 -3.48 -4.77
CA LEU A 14 3.45 -3.75 -3.70
C LEU A 14 2.08 -4.12 -4.28
N GLN A 15 1.64 -5.36 -4.05
CA GLN A 15 0.27 -5.78 -4.37
C GLN A 15 -0.68 -5.46 -3.22
N ILE A 16 -1.82 -4.86 -3.57
CA ILE A 16 -2.93 -4.61 -2.65
C ILE A 16 -4.13 -5.43 -3.09
N TYR A 17 -4.70 -6.20 -2.16
CA TYR A 17 -5.95 -6.92 -2.38
C TYR A 17 -6.91 -6.66 -1.22
N ALA A 18 -8.18 -6.47 -1.54
CA ALA A 18 -9.25 -6.34 -0.54
C ALA A 18 -9.89 -7.72 -0.33
N SER A 19 -10.26 -8.05 0.91
CA SER A 19 -10.85 -9.36 1.22
C SER A 19 -12.35 -9.46 0.90
N ASP A 20 -13.13 -8.38 1.05
CA ASP A 20 -14.58 -8.53 1.19
C ASP A 20 -15.46 -7.65 0.26
N ASN A 21 -15.05 -6.41 -0.06
CA ASN A 21 -15.95 -5.45 -0.70
C ASN A 21 -15.52 -4.99 -2.10
N ILE A 22 -16.51 -4.77 -2.99
CA ILE A 22 -16.34 -4.16 -4.32
C ILE A 22 -15.70 -2.77 -4.19
N ASP A 23 -16.05 -2.06 -3.11
CA ASP A 23 -15.50 -0.76 -2.73
C ASP A 23 -14.37 -0.93 -1.71
N ARG A 24 -13.14 -0.89 -2.21
CA ARG A 24 -11.88 -0.98 -1.46
C ARG A 24 -11.78 0.02 -0.30
N ASN A 25 -12.50 1.13 -0.41
CA ASN A 25 -12.45 2.24 0.53
C ASN A 25 -13.64 2.25 1.49
N LEU A 26 -14.50 1.25 1.47
CA LEU A 26 -15.67 1.20 2.34
C LEU A 26 -15.28 0.92 3.79
N VAL A 27 -15.96 1.57 4.74
CA VAL A 27 -15.86 1.22 6.17
C VAL A 27 -16.16 -0.26 6.39
N GLY A 28 -15.32 -0.91 7.18
CA GLY A 28 -15.34 -2.36 7.43
C GLY A 28 -14.54 -3.17 6.41
N ASN A 29 -14.06 -2.57 5.33
CA ASN A 29 -13.25 -3.27 4.36
C ASN A 29 -11.80 -3.38 4.86
N THR A 30 -11.19 -4.54 4.62
CA THR A 30 -9.81 -4.83 5.01
C THR A 30 -8.97 -4.97 3.75
N LEU A 31 -7.94 -4.12 3.66
CA LEU A 31 -6.93 -4.18 2.63
C LEU A 31 -5.74 -4.96 3.15
N HIS A 32 -5.24 -5.85 2.32
CA HIS A 32 -4.05 -6.62 2.57
C HIS A 32 -2.96 -6.20 1.59
N PHE A 33 -1.77 -6.04 2.15
CA PHE A 33 -0.56 -5.61 1.46
C PHE A 33 0.40 -6.78 1.35
N LYS A 34 0.96 -6.94 0.16
CA LYS A 34 1.92 -8.00 -0.14
C LYS A 34 3.02 -7.46 -1.03
N CYS A 35 4.25 -7.49 -0.55
CA CYS A 35 5.40 -7.19 -1.40
C CYS A 35 5.63 -8.32 -2.39
N ILE A 36 5.79 -7.96 -3.66
CA ILE A 36 6.18 -8.88 -4.74
C ILE A 36 7.64 -9.29 -4.54
N ARG A 37 8.48 -8.34 -4.13
CA ARG A 37 9.90 -8.55 -3.79
C ARG A 37 10.26 -7.79 -2.53
N GLY A 38 11.27 -8.27 -1.81
CA GLY A 38 11.76 -7.61 -0.60
C GLY A 38 10.96 -7.97 0.65
N ARG A 39 11.09 -7.12 1.67
CA ARG A 39 10.46 -7.32 2.98
C ARG A 39 9.45 -6.21 3.24
N LEU A 40 8.24 -6.62 3.62
CA LEU A 40 7.20 -5.70 4.04
C LEU A 40 7.54 -5.16 5.43
N GLU A 41 7.83 -3.87 5.49
CA GLU A 41 8.10 -3.16 6.74
C GLU A 41 6.84 -2.36 7.10
N GLY A 42 6.10 -2.86 8.09
CA GLY A 42 4.84 -2.28 8.54
C GLY A 42 3.68 -3.29 8.55
N PRO A 43 2.44 -2.79 8.67
CA PRO A 43 1.25 -3.64 8.76
C PRO A 43 0.89 -4.26 7.41
N SER A 44 0.87 -5.60 7.33
CA SER A 44 0.46 -6.34 6.13
C SER A 44 -1.03 -6.27 5.83
N SER A 45 -1.82 -5.69 6.73
CA SER A 45 -3.24 -5.53 6.56
C SER A 45 -3.74 -4.34 7.36
N ILE A 46 -4.61 -3.55 6.74
CA ILE A 46 -5.26 -2.40 7.37
C ILE A 46 -6.75 -2.50 7.15
N THR A 47 -7.50 -2.04 8.13
CA THR A 47 -8.96 -2.03 8.06
C THR A 47 -9.45 -0.60 8.02
N CYS A 48 -10.39 -0.31 7.15
CA CYS A 48 -11.06 0.98 7.08
C CYS A 48 -12.03 1.06 8.24
N ASN A 49 -11.65 1.79 9.29
CA ASN A 49 -12.49 1.99 10.45
C ASN A 49 -13.19 3.34 10.35
N ARG A 50 -14.45 3.35 10.78
CA ARG A 50 -15.21 4.59 10.94
C ARG A 50 -14.50 5.42 12.02
N GLU A 51 -14.19 6.67 11.71
CA GLU A 51 -13.66 7.64 12.66
C GLU A 51 -14.71 8.72 12.90
N GLY A 52 -15.34 8.67 14.08
CA GLY A 52 -16.43 9.59 14.43
C GLY A 52 -17.71 9.39 13.60
N MET A 53 -18.52 10.45 13.48
CA MET A 53 -19.81 10.40 12.76
C MET A 53 -19.67 10.49 11.23
N PHE A 54 -18.69 11.25 10.73
CA PHE A 54 -18.53 11.58 9.31
C PHE A 54 -17.18 11.19 8.70
N GLY A 55 -16.24 10.70 9.50
CA GLY A 55 -14.92 10.29 9.06
C GLY A 55 -14.78 8.78 8.90
N ALA A 56 -13.85 8.37 8.06
CA ALA A 56 -13.34 7.01 8.00
C ALA A 56 -11.84 7.09 7.77
N VAL A 57 -11.08 6.35 8.56
CA VAL A 57 -9.63 6.33 8.49
C VAL A 57 -9.12 4.89 8.49
N TRP A 58 -7.96 4.72 7.89
CA TRP A 58 -7.25 3.46 7.97
C TRP A 58 -6.71 3.27 9.38
N SER A 59 -6.94 2.08 9.94
CA SER A 59 -6.46 1.77 11.30
C SER A 59 -4.94 1.81 11.45
N ALA A 60 -4.19 1.71 10.35
CA ALA A 60 -2.75 1.82 10.35
C ALA A 60 -2.28 2.45 9.02
N PRO A 61 -1.08 3.06 9.01
CA PRO A 61 -0.49 3.59 7.78
C PRO A 61 -0.14 2.45 6.82
N PRO A 62 -0.12 2.72 5.49
CA PRO A 62 0.31 1.74 4.51
C PRO A 62 1.77 1.31 4.74
N PRO A 63 2.08 0.01 4.63
CA PRO A 63 3.43 -0.51 4.79
C PRO A 63 4.32 -0.13 3.62
N ILE A 64 5.62 -0.17 3.85
CA ILE A 64 6.63 0.09 2.84
C ILE A 64 7.25 -1.24 2.42
N CYS A 65 7.35 -1.49 1.11
CA CYS A 65 8.17 -2.60 0.64
C CYS A 65 9.62 -2.16 0.63
N ASN A 66 10.38 -2.64 1.62
CA ASN A 66 11.83 -2.52 1.57
C ASN A 66 12.35 -3.58 0.59
N THR A 67 12.32 -3.24 -0.68
CA THR A 67 13.17 -3.85 -1.68
C THR A 67 14.51 -3.15 -1.59
N SER A 68 15.48 -3.75 -0.90
CA SER A 68 16.90 -3.37 -1.05
C SER A 68 17.41 -3.52 -2.49
N PHE A 69 16.56 -3.97 -3.42
CA PHE A 69 16.67 -3.64 -4.82
C PHE A 69 15.85 -2.39 -5.11
N SER A 70 16.51 -1.23 -4.95
CA SER A 70 16.34 -0.07 -5.82
C SER A 70 15.81 -0.57 -7.16
N ALA A 71 14.71 0.02 -7.63
CA ALA A 71 14.35 -0.06 -9.02
C ALA A 71 15.65 0.05 -9.82
N ASN A 72 16.05 -1.06 -10.42
CA ASN A 72 16.92 -1.04 -11.58
C ASN A 72 16.03 -0.43 -12.67
N PHE A 73 15.76 0.88 -12.55
CA PHE A 73 16.02 1.68 -13.71
C PHE A 73 17.53 1.56 -13.89
N PRO A 74 18.03 0.88 -14.94
CA PRO A 74 19.30 1.32 -15.47
C PRO A 74 19.05 2.77 -15.88
N SER A 75 19.28 3.73 -14.98
CA SER A 75 19.78 5.02 -15.43
C SER A 75 21.09 4.66 -16.11
N SER A 76 20.99 4.38 -17.41
CA SER A 76 22.10 4.24 -18.34
C SER A 76 22.93 5.51 -18.24
N GLY A 77 23.82 5.55 -17.27
CA GLY A 77 24.99 6.38 -17.20
C GLY A 77 26.17 5.44 -17.27
N VAL A 78 26.32 4.76 -18.42
CA VAL A 78 27.53 4.05 -18.79
C VAL A 78 28.67 5.06 -18.67
N THR A 79 29.52 4.94 -17.66
CA THR A 79 30.82 5.60 -17.66
C THR A 79 31.67 4.86 -18.67
N TYR A 80 31.78 5.39 -19.90
CA TYR A 80 32.93 5.08 -20.72
C TYR A 80 34.10 5.90 -20.17
N GLU A 81 35.18 5.18 -19.86
CA GLU A 81 36.51 5.70 -19.52
C GLU A 81 37.10 6.52 -20.68
#